data_AF-A0A482TGI2-F1
#
_entry.id   AF-A0A482TGI2-F1
#
_cell.length_a   1.000
_cell.length_b   1.000
_cell.length_c   1.000
_cell.angle_alpha   90.00
_cell.angle_beta   90.00
_cell.angle_gamma   90.00
#
_symmetry.space_group_name_H-M   'P 1'
#
loop_
_entity.id
_entity.type
_entity.pdbx_description
1 polymer ?
#
loop_
_entity_poly.entity_id
_entity_poly.type
_entity_poly.pdbx_seq_one_letter_code
_entity_poly.pdbx_strand_id
1 'polypeptide(L)'
;MKKLQTTLFLLLLIQISFGQKLNIINNQAIQFSIKKEKDTINFVLIDTNLDEIKPIFLFCQGSLPMPLFVKPAKENIWMIGGGITNFEINEIKKNYHLIVISMPKTPVIVNEKNLNKSYCYIPNVENPMNLIRNM
;
A
#
# COMPACT_ATOMS: atom_id res chain seq x y z
N MET A 1 -19.45 1.36 45.97
CA MET A 1 -19.87 2.08 44.74
C MET A 1 -18.71 2.79 44.05
N LYS A 2 -17.96 3.68 44.72
CA LYS A 2 -16.80 4.39 44.10
C LYS A 2 -15.78 3.46 43.43
N LYS A 3 -15.35 2.38 44.12
CA LYS A 3 -14.41 1.39 43.55
C LYS A 3 -14.95 0.73 42.26
N LEU A 4 -16.23 0.40 42.21
CA LEU A 4 -16.86 -0.21 41.03
C LEU A 4 -16.92 0.77 39.85
N GLN A 5 -17.23 2.04 40.10
CA GLN A 5 -17.21 3.09 39.07
C GLN A 5 -15.79 3.32 38.53
N THR A 6 -14.77 3.31 39.41
CA THR A 6 -13.37 3.44 38.99
C THR A 6 -12.94 2.25 38.11
N THR A 7 -13.32 1.03 38.47
CA THR A 7 -13.04 -0.17 37.66
C THR A 7 -13.72 -0.10 36.29
N LEU A 8 -14.98 0.34 36.23
CA LEU A 8 -15.72 0.47 34.97
C LEU A 8 -15.08 1.52 34.05
N PHE A 9 -14.62 2.64 34.63
CA PHE A 9 -13.94 3.70 33.89
C PHE A 9 -12.58 3.24 33.33
N LEU A 10 -11.82 2.43 34.09
CA LEU A 10 -10.58 1.83 33.63
C LEU A 10 -10.80 0.87 32.45
N LEU A 11 -11.89 0.08 32.47
CA LEU A 11 -12.25 -0.85 31.40
C LEU A 11 -12.56 -0.14 30.06
N LEU A 12 -13.14 1.06 30.12
CA LEU A 12 -13.42 1.88 28.93
C LEU A 12 -12.14 2.47 28.30
N LEU A 13 -11.15 2.86 29.11
CA LEU A 13 -9.88 3.43 28.62
C LEU A 13 -9.03 2.40 27.86
N ILE A 14 -9.15 1.11 28.19
CA ILE A 14 -8.41 0.04 27.55
C ILE A 14 -8.86 -0.18 26.09
N GLN A 15 -10.11 0.16 25.74
CA GLN A 15 -10.66 -0.06 24.39
C GLN A 15 -10.06 0.86 23.32
N ILE A 16 -9.55 2.03 23.71
CA ILE A 16 -9.02 3.04 22.78
C ILE A 16 -7.67 2.60 22.19
N SER A 17 -6.96 1.69 22.88
CA SER A 17 -5.60 1.25 22.52
C SER A 17 -5.54 0.13 21.49
N PHE A 18 -6.67 -0.50 21.13
CA PHE A 18 -6.71 -1.68 20.25
C PHE A 18 -7.08 -1.41 18.79
N GLY A 19 -7.24 -0.14 18.37
CA GLY A 19 -7.49 0.19 16.97
C GLY A 19 -6.22 0.08 16.12
N GLN A 20 -6.13 -0.92 15.23
CA GLN A 20 -5.08 -0.92 14.20
C GLN A 20 -5.32 0.25 13.25
N LYS A 21 -4.41 1.22 13.24
CA LYS A 21 -4.48 2.33 12.29
C LYS A 21 -4.26 1.79 10.88
N LEU A 22 -5.30 1.82 10.06
CA LEU A 22 -5.20 1.49 8.64
C LEU A 22 -4.21 2.44 7.97
N ASN A 23 -3.27 1.89 7.20
CA ASN A 23 -2.32 2.66 6.43
C ASN A 23 -2.94 3.09 5.11
N ILE A 24 -3.76 4.14 5.16
CA ILE A 24 -4.46 4.68 3.99
C ILE A 24 -3.51 5.56 3.17
N ILE A 25 -3.39 5.26 1.88
CA ILE A 25 -2.61 6.03 0.90
C ILE A 25 -3.59 6.87 0.08
N ASN A 26 -3.44 8.19 0.17
CA ASN A 26 -4.16 9.17 -0.65
C ASN A 26 -5.70 8.98 -0.69
N ASN A 27 -6.31 8.47 0.39
CA ASN A 27 -7.73 8.10 0.44
C ASN A 27 -8.21 7.18 -0.70
N GLN A 28 -7.29 6.43 -1.32
CA GLN A 28 -7.55 5.61 -2.50
C GLN A 28 -7.29 4.12 -2.23
N ALA A 29 -6.34 3.82 -1.34
CA ALA A 29 -5.92 2.46 -1.08
C ALA A 29 -5.52 2.24 0.38
N ILE A 30 -5.64 1.01 0.85
CA ILE A 30 -5.11 0.56 2.14
C ILE A 30 -3.89 -0.31 1.87
N GLN A 31 -2.75 0.02 2.48
CA GLN A 31 -1.54 -0.79 2.40
C GLN A 31 -1.51 -1.87 3.49
N PHE A 32 -1.11 -3.06 3.07
CA PHE A 32 -0.83 -4.21 3.92
C PHE A 32 0.58 -4.75 3.68
N SER A 33 1.08 -5.48 4.67
CA SER A 33 2.41 -6.09 4.63
C SER A 33 2.39 -7.47 5.28
N ILE A 34 2.99 -8.46 4.62
CA ILE A 34 3.28 -9.78 5.19
C ILE A 34 4.79 -9.86 5.39
N LYS A 35 5.21 -9.88 6.67
CA LYS A 35 6.63 -10.01 7.05
C LYS A 35 7.06 -11.47 6.97
N LYS A 36 8.19 -11.72 6.32
CA LYS A 36 8.94 -13.00 6.35
C LYS A 36 10.34 -12.74 6.91
N GLU A 37 11.08 -13.80 7.27
CA GLU A 37 12.39 -13.67 7.92
C GLU A 37 13.41 -12.80 7.17
N LYS A 38 13.38 -12.84 5.83
CA LYS A 38 14.36 -12.16 4.96
C LYS A 38 13.75 -11.11 4.04
N ASP A 39 12.41 -10.97 4.02
CA ASP A 39 11.73 -10.09 3.08
C ASP A 39 10.33 -9.70 3.59
N THR A 40 9.73 -8.68 3.00
CA THR A 40 8.35 -8.27 3.28
C THR A 40 7.58 -8.13 1.98
N ILE A 41 6.48 -8.88 1.87
CA ILE A 41 5.56 -8.74 0.75
C ILE A 41 4.62 -7.59 1.08
N ASN A 42 4.70 -6.50 0.33
CA ASN A 42 3.73 -5.42 0.42
C ASN A 42 2.67 -5.56 -0.66
N PHE A 43 1.46 -5.15 -0.35
CA PHE A 43 0.36 -5.08 -1.30
C PHE A 43 -0.62 -4.02 -0.86
N VAL A 44 -1.49 -3.62 -1.78
CA VAL A 44 -2.53 -2.64 -1.50
C VAL A 44 -3.88 -3.17 -1.91
N LEU A 45 -4.90 -2.89 -1.11
CA LEU A 45 -6.29 -2.94 -1.55
C LEU A 45 -6.61 -1.58 -2.16
N ILE A 46 -7.10 -1.57 -3.40
CA ILE A 46 -7.53 -0.33 -4.08
C ILE A 46 -8.94 0.04 -3.64
N ASP A 47 -9.10 0.22 -2.33
CA ASP A 47 -10.31 0.75 -1.70
C ASP A 47 -9.98 1.25 -0.30
N THR A 48 -10.95 1.91 0.33
CA THR A 48 -10.89 2.29 1.74
C THR A 48 -11.97 1.62 2.59
N ASN A 49 -12.94 0.93 1.95
CA ASN A 49 -13.99 0.19 2.62
C ASN A 49 -13.63 -1.31 2.74
N LEU A 50 -13.70 -1.86 3.95
CA LEU A 50 -13.46 -3.27 4.27
C LEU A 50 -14.73 -3.99 4.77
N ASP A 51 -15.86 -3.29 4.87
CA ASP A 51 -17.08 -3.81 5.50
C ASP A 51 -17.87 -4.76 4.57
N GLU A 52 -17.54 -4.75 3.28
CA GLU A 52 -18.19 -5.57 2.26
C GLU A 52 -17.41 -6.87 2.00
N ILE A 53 -18.12 -8.00 1.95
CA ILE A 53 -17.54 -9.29 1.56
C ILE A 53 -17.59 -9.40 0.04
N LYS A 54 -16.42 -9.33 -0.61
CA LYS A 54 -16.25 -9.49 -2.07
C LYS A 54 -15.19 -10.55 -2.39
N PRO A 55 -15.30 -11.26 -3.52
CA PRO A 55 -14.19 -12.06 -4.04
C PRO A 55 -12.96 -11.19 -4.31
N ILE A 56 -11.77 -11.79 -4.22
CA ILE A 56 -10.50 -11.09 -4.46
C ILE A 56 -10.19 -11.09 -5.96
N PHE A 57 -9.90 -9.92 -6.52
CA PHE A 57 -9.19 -9.77 -7.79
C PHE A 57 -7.72 -9.53 -7.46
N LEU A 58 -6.86 -10.51 -7.72
CA LEU A 58 -5.43 -10.39 -7.46
C LEU A 58 -4.69 -9.96 -8.71
N PHE A 59 -4.12 -8.75 -8.69
CA PHE A 59 -3.28 -8.23 -9.75
C PHE A 59 -1.80 -8.30 -9.36
N CYS A 60 -1.06 -9.09 -10.13
CA CYS A 60 0.39 -9.15 -10.09
C CYS A 60 0.94 -8.32 -11.24
N GLN A 61 1.72 -7.30 -10.92
CA GLN A 61 2.44 -6.51 -11.90
C GLN A 61 3.52 -7.34 -12.61
N GLY A 62 4.07 -6.82 -13.72
CA GLY A 62 5.01 -7.50 -14.63
C GLY A 62 6.39 -7.81 -14.03
N SER A 63 7.48 -7.48 -14.70
CA SER A 63 8.85 -7.69 -14.17
C SER A 63 9.60 -6.41 -13.84
N LEU A 64 9.09 -5.26 -14.30
CA LEU A 64 9.73 -3.97 -14.08
C LEU A 64 9.53 -3.51 -12.63
N PRO A 65 10.55 -2.90 -11.98
CA PRO A 65 10.47 -2.41 -10.60
C PRO A 65 9.67 -1.11 -10.53
N MET A 66 8.41 -1.14 -10.94
CA MET A 66 7.51 0.01 -10.92
C MET A 66 6.85 0.11 -9.54
N PRO A 67 6.87 1.28 -8.88
CA PRO A 67 6.14 1.45 -7.63
C PRO A 67 4.63 1.43 -7.88
N LEU A 68 3.84 1.39 -6.82
CA LEU A 68 2.38 1.52 -6.93
C LEU A 68 1.93 2.98 -6.85
N PHE A 69 2.67 3.79 -6.10
CA PHE A 69 2.39 5.20 -5.89
C PHE A 69 3.65 6.04 -6.08
N VAL A 70 3.45 7.24 -6.61
CA VAL A 70 4.49 8.24 -6.77
C VAL A 70 4.18 9.41 -5.85
N LYS A 71 5.21 9.92 -5.19
CA LYS A 71 5.16 11.13 -4.37
C LYS A 71 5.95 12.24 -5.08
N PRO A 72 5.26 13.16 -5.80
CA PRO A 72 5.89 14.34 -6.37
C PRO A 72 6.38 15.30 -5.27
N ALA A 73 7.26 16.23 -5.65
CA ALA A 73 7.81 17.19 -4.69
C ALA A 73 6.80 18.28 -4.26
N LYS A 74 5.84 18.61 -5.13
CA LYS A 74 4.91 19.75 -4.96
C LYS A 74 3.43 19.35 -5.05
N GLU A 75 3.13 18.09 -5.33
CA GLU A 75 1.78 17.60 -5.58
C GLU A 75 1.43 16.46 -4.63
N ASN A 76 0.15 16.09 -4.62
CA ASN A 76 -0.31 14.94 -3.86
C ASN A 76 0.24 13.64 -4.44
N ILE A 77 0.30 12.62 -3.59
CA ILE A 77 0.64 11.26 -4.00
C ILE A 77 -0.37 10.82 -5.06
N TRP A 78 0.09 10.21 -6.13
CA TRP A 78 -0.77 9.66 -7.17
C TRP A 78 -0.42 8.20 -7.46
N MET A 79 -1.42 7.45 -7.93
CA MET A 79 -1.29 6.03 -8.20
C MET A 79 -0.82 5.81 -9.65
N ILE A 80 0.32 5.15 -9.82
CA ILE A 80 0.75 4.62 -11.12
C ILE A 80 0.33 3.14 -11.28
N GLY A 81 0.14 2.44 -10.16
CA GLY A 81 -0.61 1.20 -10.09
C GLY A 81 0.04 -0.02 -10.76
N GLY A 82 1.32 0.02 -11.11
CA GLY A 82 2.00 -1.16 -11.67
C GLY A 82 1.38 -1.69 -12.98
N GLY A 83 0.59 -0.87 -13.69
CA GLY A 83 -0.17 -1.25 -14.89
C GLY A 83 -1.67 -1.51 -14.68
N ILE A 84 -2.17 -1.54 -13.43
CA ILE A 84 -3.61 -1.71 -13.15
C ILE A 84 -4.47 -0.54 -13.64
N THR A 85 -3.84 0.62 -13.86
CA THR A 85 -4.46 1.83 -14.40
C THR A 85 -4.93 1.69 -15.85
N ASN A 86 -4.50 0.63 -16.54
CA ASN A 86 -5.01 0.28 -17.88
C ASN A 86 -6.39 -0.42 -17.85
N PHE A 87 -6.93 -0.70 -16.66
CA PHE A 87 -8.22 -1.35 -16.48
C PHE A 87 -9.25 -0.38 -15.89
N GLU A 88 -10.53 -0.70 -16.06
CA GLU A 88 -11.65 -0.01 -15.42
C GLU A 88 -11.73 -0.36 -13.93
N ILE A 89 -10.83 0.22 -13.13
CA ILE A 89 -10.68 -0.05 -11.69
C ILE A 89 -12.01 0.11 -10.94
N ASN A 90 -12.78 1.16 -11.28
CA ASN A 90 -14.06 1.42 -10.63
C ASN A 90 -15.08 0.30 -10.88
N GLU A 91 -15.04 -0.34 -12.05
CA GLU A 91 -15.93 -1.47 -12.35
C GLU A 91 -15.49 -2.74 -11.61
N ILE A 92 -14.17 -2.98 -11.54
CA ILE A 92 -13.62 -4.10 -10.78
C ILE A 92 -14.01 -3.99 -9.31
N LYS A 93 -13.83 -2.81 -8.70
CA LYS A 93 -14.13 -2.54 -7.28
C LYS A 93 -15.59 -2.75 -6.88
N LYS A 94 -16.54 -2.60 -7.81
CA LYS A 94 -17.96 -2.88 -7.54
C LYS A 94 -18.16 -4.34 -7.16
N ASN A 95 -17.45 -5.24 -7.84
CA ASN A 95 -17.67 -6.69 -7.77
C ASN A 95 -16.57 -7.43 -7.01
N TYR A 96 -15.38 -6.84 -6.84
CA TYR A 96 -14.20 -7.48 -6.29
C TYR A 96 -13.42 -6.58 -5.33
N HIS A 97 -12.75 -7.20 -4.37
CA HIS A 97 -11.62 -6.59 -3.66
C HIS A 97 -10.38 -6.63 -4.55
N LEU A 98 -10.02 -5.49 -5.14
CA LEU A 98 -8.85 -5.37 -6.01
C LEU A 98 -7.57 -5.25 -5.19
N ILE A 99 -6.78 -6.33 -5.16
CA ILE A 99 -5.49 -6.40 -4.49
C ILE A 99 -4.38 -6.27 -5.53
N VAL A 100 -3.46 -5.34 -5.32
CA VAL A 100 -2.28 -5.13 -6.16
C VAL A 100 -1.02 -5.43 -5.35
N ILE A 101 -0.26 -6.45 -5.75
CA ILE A 101 0.99 -6.82 -5.08
C ILE A 101 2.11 -5.88 -5.52
N SER A 102 2.91 -5.35 -4.59
CA SER A 102 4.09 -4.52 -4.91
C SER A 102 5.23 -5.37 -5.46
N MET A 103 6.04 -4.84 -6.38
CA MET A 103 7.27 -5.50 -6.80
C MET A 103 8.22 -5.77 -5.63
N PRO A 104 8.88 -6.94 -5.61
CA PRO A 104 9.96 -7.21 -4.68
C PRO A 104 11.03 -6.12 -4.73
N LYS A 105 11.60 -5.77 -3.57
CA LYS A 105 12.67 -4.77 -3.41
C LYS A 105 12.33 -3.36 -3.96
N THR A 106 11.07 -3.10 -4.31
CA THR A 106 10.57 -1.81 -4.79
C THR A 106 9.64 -1.21 -3.73
N PRO A 107 9.87 0.02 -3.25
CA PRO A 107 8.97 0.65 -2.30
C PRO A 107 7.57 0.85 -2.89
N VAL A 108 6.52 0.69 -2.06
CA VAL A 108 5.12 0.91 -2.48
C VAL A 108 4.91 2.36 -2.96
N ILE A 109 5.48 3.31 -2.23
CA ILE A 109 5.47 4.75 -2.53
C ILE A 109 6.90 5.21 -2.78
N VAL A 110 7.16 5.82 -3.93
CA VAL A 110 8.49 6.31 -4.32
C VAL A 110 8.44 7.80 -4.64
N ASN A 111 9.47 8.55 -4.24
CA ASN A 111 9.60 9.96 -4.63
C ASN A 111 9.90 10.06 -6.13
N GLU A 112 9.32 11.02 -6.82
CA GLU A 112 9.49 11.20 -8.27
C GLU A 112 10.97 11.27 -8.72
N LYS A 113 11.83 11.89 -7.92
CA LYS A 113 13.29 11.97 -8.18
C LYS A 113 14.00 10.61 -8.26
N ASN A 114 13.39 9.55 -7.72
CA ASN A 114 13.89 8.18 -7.69
C ASN A 114 13.28 7.33 -8.80
N LEU A 115 12.72 7.95 -9.84
CA LEU A 115 12.15 7.27 -11.00
C LEU A 115 12.95 7.61 -12.25
N ASN A 116 13.08 6.63 -13.16
CA ASN A 116 13.57 6.90 -14.50
C ASN A 116 12.43 7.40 -15.42
N LYS A 117 12.75 7.69 -16.69
CA LYS A 117 11.77 8.11 -17.69
C LYS A 117 10.66 7.09 -17.98
N SER A 118 10.87 5.82 -17.60
CA SER A 118 9.90 4.72 -17.73
C SER A 118 9.18 4.43 -16.41
N TYR A 119 9.29 5.31 -15.41
CA TYR A 119 8.72 5.14 -14.07
C TYR A 119 9.23 3.92 -13.27
N CYS A 120 10.34 3.31 -13.70
CA CYS A 120 11.01 2.29 -12.89
C CYS A 120 11.74 2.96 -11.73
N TYR A 121 11.65 2.33 -10.55
CA TYR A 121 12.39 2.73 -9.38
C TYR A 121 13.89 2.66 -9.63
N ILE A 122 14.61 3.68 -9.16
CA ILE A 122 16.06 3.75 -9.11
C ILE A 122 16.46 4.05 -7.65
N PRO A 123 17.20 3.15 -6.97
CA PRO A 123 17.53 3.30 -5.56
C PRO A 123 18.62 4.37 -5.38
N ASN A 124 19.50 4.52 -6.37
CA ASN A 124 20.56 5.51 -6.41
C ASN A 124 20.54 6.22 -7.76
N VAL A 125 20.15 7.50 -7.74
CA VAL A 125 20.07 8.36 -8.93
C VAL A 125 21.44 8.53 -9.60
N GLU A 126 22.53 8.49 -8.83
CA GLU A 126 23.90 8.58 -9.34
C GLU A 126 24.37 7.26 -9.97
N ASN A 127 23.77 6.12 -9.59
CA ASN A 127 24.08 4.81 -10.15
C ASN A 127 22.80 3.99 -10.47
N PRO A 128 22.12 4.30 -11.59
CA PRO A 128 20.80 3.76 -11.87
C PRO A 128 20.74 2.25 -12.13
N MET A 129 21.85 1.67 -12.60
CA MET A 129 21.91 0.26 -13.03
C MET A 129 22.05 -0.74 -11.88
N ASN A 130 22.21 -0.27 -10.64
CA ASN A 130 22.51 -1.14 -9.51
C ASN A 130 21.34 -2.04 -9.06
N LEU A 131 20.09 -1.72 -9.46
CA LEU A 131 18.93 -2.57 -9.18
C LEU A 131 18.93 -3.86 -10.01
N ILE A 132 19.22 -3.77 -11.31
CA ILE A 132 19.13 -4.91 -12.24
C ILE A 132 20.12 -6.02 -11.86
N ARG A 133 21.27 -5.67 -11.28
CA ARG A 133 22.30 -6.65 -10.89
C ARG A 133 21.96 -7.46 -9.64
N ASN A 134 21.00 -7.01 -8.84
CA ASN A 134 20.72 -7.55 -7.50
C ASN A 134 19.28 -8.05 -7.34
N MET A 135 18.47 -8.07 -8.42
CA MET A 135 17.13 -8.68 -8.44
C MET A 135 17.26 -10.18 -8.70
#